data_AF-A0A915U8Z0-F1
#
_entry.id   AF-A0A915U8Z0-F1
#
_cell.length_a   1.000
_cell.length_b   1.000
_cell.length_c   1.000
_cell.angle_alpha   90.00
_cell.angle_beta   90.00
_cell.angle_gamma   90.00
#
_symmetry.space_group_name_H-M   'P 1'
#
loop_
_entity.id
_entity.type
_entity.pdbx_description
1 polymer ?
#
loop_
_entity_poly.entity_id
_entity_poly.type
_entity_poly.pdbx_seq_one_letter_code
_entity_poly.pdbx_strand_id
1 'polypeptide(L)'
;MRRFVYRTILFEYQKDRLLGDRYINDEEVEKTLNEQGALGWELVGVTTTQEGLLAICKRPDGSEACVDRPPVTVSESGCDSMEEEEVVSARALQERERAHIMELEARRRQAMQQQEEEQDQDLVGKIRIF
;
A
#
# COMPACT_ATOMS: atom_id res chain seq x y z
N MET A 1 -27.95 35.29 -0.65
CA MET A 1 -26.84 34.61 0.06
C MET A 1 -27.10 33.11 0.03
N ARG A 2 -26.13 32.30 -0.39
CA ARG A 2 -26.24 30.84 -0.25
C ARG A 2 -25.98 30.48 1.22
N ARG A 3 -26.83 29.63 1.80
CA ARG A 3 -26.68 29.13 3.16
C ARG A 3 -25.92 27.80 3.11
N PHE A 4 -25.04 27.57 4.07
CA PHE A 4 -24.26 26.32 4.18
C PHE A 4 -24.56 25.64 5.51
N VAL A 5 -24.59 24.32 5.49
CA VAL A 5 -24.66 23.45 6.65
C VAL A 5 -23.29 22.80 6.83
N TYR A 6 -22.85 22.71 8.08
CA TYR A 6 -21.57 22.10 8.43
C TYR A 6 -21.78 20.82 9.22
N ARG A 7 -20.91 19.85 9.00
CA ARG A 7 -20.83 18.59 9.74
C ARG A 7 -19.39 18.31 10.10
N THR A 8 -19.19 17.76 11.29
CA THR A 8 -17.89 17.29 11.75
C THR A 8 -17.90 15.78 11.92
N ILE A 9 -16.79 15.13 11.59
CA ILE A 9 -16.58 13.69 11.78
C ILE A 9 -15.28 13.52 12.55
N LEU A 10 -15.33 12.81 13.67
CA LEU A 10 -14.17 12.48 14.48
C LEU A 10 -13.75 11.04 14.18
N PHE A 11 -12.50 10.87 13.77
CA PHE A 11 -11.84 9.58 13.62
C PHE A 11 -10.94 9.37 14.82
N GLU A 12 -11.33 8.45 15.70
CA GLU A 12 -10.60 8.20 16.94
C GLU A 12 -9.28 7.46 16.68
N TYR A 13 -8.26 7.78 17.47
CA TYR A 13 -7.02 7.02 17.46
C TYR A 13 -7.28 5.59 17.93
N GLN A 14 -6.89 4.64 17.09
CA GLN A 14 -6.84 3.25 17.47
C GLN A 14 -5.56 3.01 18.28
N LYS A 15 -5.71 2.31 19.41
CA LYS A 15 -4.58 1.88 20.24
C LYS A 15 -4.14 0.52 19.74
N ASP A 16 -2.97 0.43 19.14
CA ASP A 16 -2.37 -0.87 18.94
C ASP A 16 -1.88 -1.41 20.29
N ARG A 17 -2.29 -2.63 20.65
CA ARG A 17 -1.75 -3.30 21.84
C ARG A 17 -0.31 -3.75 21.63
N LEU A 18 0.17 -3.77 20.39
CA LEU A 18 1.50 -4.26 20.04
C LEU A 18 2.56 -3.16 19.96
N LEU A 19 2.22 -2.01 19.34
CA LEU A 19 3.21 -0.96 19.04
C LEU A 19 3.19 0.21 20.03
N GLY A 20 2.22 0.30 20.94
CA GLY A 20 2.13 1.37 21.96
C GLY A 20 1.80 2.76 21.41
N ASP A 21 1.96 2.96 20.10
CA ASP A 21 1.62 4.18 19.39
C ASP A 21 0.15 4.22 18.98
N ARG A 22 -0.40 5.43 18.99
CA ARG A 22 -1.75 5.74 18.53
C ARG A 22 -1.70 5.98 17.02
N TYR A 23 -2.54 5.27 16.27
CA TYR A 23 -2.62 5.41 14.83
C TYR A 23 -4.06 5.67 14.39
N ILE A 24 -4.21 6.13 13.15
CA ILE A 24 -5.49 6.27 12.48
C ILE A 24 -5.49 5.31 11.30
N ASN A 25 -6.63 4.67 11.08
CA ASN A 25 -6.81 3.81 9.92
C ASN A 25 -7.14 4.69 8.71
N ASP A 26 -6.14 4.92 7.85
CA ASP A 26 -6.27 5.77 6.67
C ASP A 26 -7.32 5.23 5.68
N GLU A 27 -7.46 3.90 5.54
CA GLU A 27 -8.47 3.28 4.68
C GLU A 27 -9.89 3.58 5.14
N GLU A 28 -10.13 3.56 6.46
CA GLU A 28 -11.42 3.89 7.06
C GLU A 28 -11.76 5.37 6.89
N VAL A 29 -10.77 6.24 7.09
CA VAL A 29 -10.90 7.69 6.88
C VAL A 29 -11.25 7.97 5.41
N GLU A 30 -10.50 7.41 4.48
CA GLU A 30 -10.70 7.61 3.05
C GLU A 30 -12.11 7.15 2.63
N LYS A 31 -12.49 5.92 3.02
CA LYS A 31 -13.81 5.37 2.70
C LYS A 31 -14.93 6.27 3.22
N THR A 32 -14.84 6.70 4.47
CA THR A 32 -15.86 7.56 5.09
C THR A 32 -15.97 8.90 4.38
N LEU A 33 -14.83 9.54 4.06
CA LEU A 33 -14.82 10.83 3.37
C LEU A 33 -15.37 10.73 1.95
N ASN A 34 -15.06 9.65 1.23
CA ASN A 34 -15.59 9.39 -0.09
C ASN A 34 -17.11 9.18 -0.07
N GLU A 35 -17.63 8.44 0.91
CA GLU A 35 -19.07 8.29 1.12
C GLU A 35 -19.75 9.63 1.43
N GLN A 36 -19.13 10.49 2.25
CA GLN A 36 -19.64 11.83 2.50
C GLN A 36 -19.62 12.70 1.22
N GLY A 37 -18.54 12.61 0.44
CA GLY A 37 -18.41 13.27 -0.86
C GLY A 37 -19.53 12.86 -1.83
N ALA A 38 -19.83 11.56 -1.89
CA ALA A 38 -20.94 11.03 -2.70
C ALA A 38 -22.31 11.57 -2.25
N LEU A 39 -22.47 11.88 -0.96
CA LEU A 39 -23.67 12.51 -0.38
C LEU A 39 -23.69 14.04 -0.55
N GLY A 40 -22.76 14.60 -1.31
CA GLY A 40 -22.66 16.03 -1.61
C GLY A 40 -22.00 16.86 -0.52
N TRP A 41 -21.30 16.24 0.43
CA TRP A 41 -20.50 16.96 1.42
C TRP A 41 -19.10 17.26 0.87
N GLU A 42 -18.70 18.52 0.96
CA GLU A 42 -17.36 18.97 0.58
C GLU A 42 -16.48 19.05 1.83
N LEU A 43 -15.36 18.34 1.83
CA LEU A 43 -14.36 18.45 2.88
C LEU A 43 -13.69 19.83 2.80
N VAL A 44 -13.70 20.59 3.89
CA VAL A 44 -13.13 21.96 3.95
C VAL A 44 -11.94 22.09 4.87
N GLY A 45 -11.75 21.14 5.79
CA GLY A 45 -10.64 21.18 6.70
C GLY A 45 -10.50 19.90 7.48
N VAL A 46 -9.27 19.64 7.91
CA VAL A 46 -8.92 18.52 8.77
C VAL A 46 -7.98 19.05 9.84
N THR A 47 -8.20 18.67 11.09
CA THR A 47 -7.34 19.04 12.21
C THR A 47 -7.10 17.86 13.14
N THR A 48 -5.88 17.72 13.64
CA THR A 48 -5.55 16.73 14.66
C THR A 48 -6.01 17.22 16.03
N THR A 49 -6.57 16.31 16.83
CA THR A 49 -7.02 16.52 18.21
C THR A 49 -6.34 15.51 19.14
N GLN A 50 -6.54 15.62 20.45
CA GLN A 50 -5.98 14.66 21.41
C GLN A 50 -6.54 13.24 21.24
N GLU A 51 -7.82 13.15 20.85
CA GLU A 51 -8.55 11.90 20.70
C GLU A 51 -8.42 11.30 19.29
N GLY A 52 -8.06 12.10 18.29
CA GLY A 52 -8.05 11.64 16.90
C GLY A 52 -7.97 12.73 15.84
N LEU A 53 -8.47 12.45 14.64
CA LEU A 53 -8.56 13.39 13.51
C LEU A 53 -9.99 13.91 13.34
N LEU A 54 -10.14 15.23 13.31
CA LEU A 54 -11.43 15.87 13.11
C LEU A 54 -11.51 16.40 11.67
N ALA A 55 -12.43 15.85 10.89
CA ALA A 55 -12.77 16.33 9.55
C ALA A 55 -13.99 17.25 9.61
N ILE A 56 -13.91 18.38 8.90
CA ILE A 56 -14.98 19.38 8.80
C ILE A 56 -15.47 19.38 7.36
N CYS A 57 -16.76 19.12 7.17
CA CYS A 57 -17.41 19.11 5.87
C CYS A 57 -18.49 20.19 5.81
N LYS A 58 -18.68 20.79 4.64
CA LYS A 58 -19.78 21.72 4.36
C LYS A 58 -20.67 21.20 3.23
N ARG A 59 -21.92 21.64 3.21
CA ARG A 59 -22.84 21.43 2.09
C ARG A 59 -23.77 22.63 1.93
N PRO A 60 -24.13 23.07 0.71
CA PRO A 60 -25.15 24.08 0.53
C PRO A 60 -26.52 23.58 1.02
N ASP A 61 -27.23 24.42 1.76
CA ASP A 61 -28.57 24.14 2.28
C ASP A 61 -29.56 24.07 1.11
N GLY A 62 -30.29 22.95 0.99
CA GLY A 62 -31.17 22.66 -0.17
C GLY A 62 -30.52 21.91 -1.34
N SER A 63 -29.26 21.45 -1.20
CA SER A 63 -28.71 20.46 -2.13
C SER A 63 -29.31 19.09 -1.82
N GLU A 64 -30.37 18.72 -2.53
CA GLU A 64 -30.74 17.31 -2.65
C GLU A 64 -29.52 16.57 -3.21
N ALA A 65 -29.12 15.47 -2.57
CA ALA A 65 -27.98 14.69 -3.01
C ALA A 65 -28.23 14.28 -4.47
N CYS A 66 -27.44 14.80 -5.40
CA CYS A 66 -27.51 14.37 -6.79
C CYS A 66 -26.96 12.95 -6.86
N VAL A 67 -27.87 11.97 -6.73
CA VAL A 67 -27.63 10.59 -7.10
C VAL A 67 -27.63 10.53 -8.62
N ASP A 68 -26.55 11.00 -9.24
CA ASP A 68 -26.18 10.59 -10.59
C ASP A 68 -24.74 11.03 -10.87
N ARG A 69 -23.79 10.25 -10.35
CA ARG A 69 -22.48 10.16 -10.98
C ARG A 69 -22.43 8.79 -11.65
N PRO A 70 -22.55 8.69 -12.98
CA PRO A 70 -22.11 7.47 -13.66
C PRO A 70 -20.64 7.23 -13.28
N PRO A 71 -20.19 5.97 -13.17
CA PRO A 71 -18.85 5.66 -12.71
C PRO A 71 -17.86 6.44 -13.57
N VAL A 72 -17.17 7.39 -12.95
CA VAL A 72 -16.07 8.10 -13.60
C VAL A 72 -14.95 7.09 -13.72
N THR A 73 -14.93 6.46 -14.90
CA THR A 73 -13.74 5.88 -15.49
C THR A 73 -12.69 6.96 -15.47
N VAL A 74 -11.70 6.77 -14.59
CA VAL A 74 -10.52 7.61 -14.51
C VAL A 74 -9.83 7.50 -15.87
N SER A 75 -10.09 8.47 -16.75
CA SER A 75 -9.25 8.70 -17.91
C SER A 75 -8.08 9.52 -17.44
N GLU A 76 -7.03 8.83 -17.00
CA GLU A 76 -5.70 9.42 -16.88
C GLU A 76 -5.20 9.68 -18.29
N SER A 77 -5.05 10.96 -18.63
CA SER A 77 -4.31 11.39 -19.82
C SER A 77 -3.10 12.19 -19.37
N GLY A 78 -1.92 11.60 -19.55
CA GLY A 78 -0.70 12.36 -19.81
C GLY A 78 0.60 11.87 -19.17
N CYS A 79 1.20 10.77 -19.67
CA CYS A 79 2.61 10.62 -20.10
C CYS A 79 2.92 9.12 -20.33
N ASP A 80 3.03 8.68 -21.58
CA ASP A 80 4.32 8.34 -22.23
C ASP A 80 5.15 7.26 -21.52
N SER A 81 4.76 5.99 -21.65
CA SER A 81 5.54 4.93 -22.30
C SER A 81 4.95 3.57 -21.95
N MET A 82 4.95 2.69 -22.96
CA MET A 82 4.54 1.29 -22.97
C MET A 82 4.69 0.57 -21.63
N GLU A 83 3.61 -0.08 -21.19
CA GLU A 83 3.61 -1.47 -20.70
C GLU A 83 2.16 -1.89 -20.49
N GLU A 84 1.71 -2.86 -21.28
CA GLU A 84 0.42 -3.51 -21.09
C GLU A 84 0.45 -4.16 -19.71
N GLU A 85 -0.39 -3.69 -18.78
CA GLU A 85 -0.67 -4.43 -17.55
C GLU A 85 -1.39 -5.72 -17.92
N GLU A 86 -0.61 -6.75 -18.26
CA GLU A 86 -1.06 -8.12 -18.20
C GLU A 86 -1.59 -8.33 -16.79
N VAL A 87 -2.87 -8.64 -16.66
CA VAL A 87 -3.47 -9.07 -15.39
C VAL A 87 -2.84 -10.43 -15.06
N VAL A 88 -1.63 -10.40 -14.48
CA VAL A 88 -0.86 -11.59 -14.13
C VAL A 88 -1.62 -12.30 -13.02
N SER A 89 -2.26 -13.40 -13.37
CA SER A 89 -2.95 -14.26 -12.41
C SER A 89 -2.01 -14.62 -11.25
N ALA A 90 -2.53 -14.61 -10.03
CA ALA A 90 -1.76 -14.96 -8.82
C ALA A 90 -1.03 -16.31 -8.94
N ARG A 91 -1.57 -17.26 -9.73
CA ARG A 91 -0.91 -18.54 -10.02
C ARG A 91 0.33 -18.39 -10.91
N ALA A 92 0.25 -17.55 -11.94
CA ALA A 92 1.38 -17.29 -12.83
C ALA A 92 2.53 -16.60 -12.09
N LEU A 93 2.20 -15.67 -11.19
CA LEU A 93 3.19 -15.05 -10.31
C LEU A 93 3.87 -16.08 -9.40
N GLN A 94 3.08 -16.95 -8.77
CA GLN A 94 3.60 -17.99 -7.87
C GLN A 94 4.49 -19.02 -8.59
N GLU A 95 4.18 -19.36 -9.83
CA GLU A 95 5.02 -20.25 -10.66
C GLU A 95 6.34 -19.59 -11.03
N ARG A 96 6.32 -18.31 -11.42
CA ARG A 96 7.52 -17.53 -11.73
C ARG A 96 8.42 -17.37 -10.51
N GLU A 97 7.84 -17.09 -9.35
CA GLU A 97 8.58 -17.00 -8.08
C GLU A 97 9.22 -18.34 -7.72
N ARG A 98 8.47 -19.46 -7.83
CA ARG A 98 9.02 -20.80 -7.55
C ARG A 98 10.18 -21.16 -8.45
N ALA A 99 10.08 -20.85 -9.74
CA ALA A 99 11.17 -21.09 -10.68
C ALA A 99 12.42 -20.27 -10.32
N HIS A 100 12.22 -18.99 -10.00
CA HIS A 100 13.32 -18.09 -9.60
C HIS A 100 13.98 -18.52 -8.29
N ILE A 101 13.20 -18.97 -7.30
CA ILE A 101 13.73 -19.50 -6.03
C ILE A 101 14.60 -20.74 -6.28
N MET A 102 14.15 -21.67 -7.14
CA MET A 102 14.94 -22.85 -7.47
C MET A 102 16.28 -22.49 -8.13
N GLU A 103 16.29 -21.51 -9.02
CA GLU A 103 17.52 -21.03 -9.65
C GLU A 103 18.49 -20.42 -8.64
N LEU A 104 17.99 -19.55 -7.75
CA LEU A 104 18.79 -18.94 -6.69
C LEU A 104 19.37 -19.99 -5.73
N GLU A 105 18.59 -21.01 -5.37
CA GLU A 105 19.07 -22.11 -4.54
C GLU A 105 20.15 -22.94 -5.24
N ALA A 106 19.99 -23.24 -6.54
CA ALA A 106 21.00 -23.96 -7.32
C ALA A 106 22.32 -23.19 -7.38
N ARG A 107 22.24 -21.88 -7.66
CA ARG A 107 23.40 -20.99 -7.68
C ARG A 107 24.09 -20.92 -6.30
N ARG A 108 23.32 -20.83 -5.23
CA ARG A 108 23.85 -20.85 -3.85
C ARG A 108 24.56 -22.17 -3.55
N ARG A 109 24.01 -23.31 -3.94
CA ARG A 109 24.64 -24.63 -3.74
C ARG A 109 25.94 -24.75 -4.51
N GLN A 110 26.00 -24.29 -5.76
CA GLN A 110 27.23 -24.29 -6.55
C GLN A 110 28.31 -23.41 -5.91
N ALA A 111 27.96 -22.23 -5.41
CA ALA A 111 28.89 -21.35 -4.73
C ALA A 111 29.45 -21.98 -3.43
N MET A 112 28.61 -22.69 -2.66
CA MET A 112 29.10 -23.43 -1.48
C MET A 112 30.02 -24.57 -1.88
N GLN A 113 29.69 -25.34 -2.92
CA GLN A 113 30.55 -26.43 -3.41
C GLN A 113 31.91 -25.91 -3.87
N GLN A 114 31.95 -24.78 -4.59
CA GLN A 114 33.21 -24.16 -4.99
C GLN A 114 34.05 -23.71 -3.79
N GLN A 115 33.42 -23.11 -2.77
CA GLN A 115 34.13 -22.72 -1.54
C GLN A 115 34.63 -23.92 -0.72
N GLU A 116 33.91 -25.04 -0.76
CA GLU A 116 34.32 -26.29 -0.11
C GLU A 116 35.52 -26.91 -0.84
N GLU A 117 35.47 -26.99 -2.17
CA GLU A 117 36.57 -27.46 -3.01
C GLU A 117 37.82 -26.57 -2.90
N GLU A 118 37.67 -25.25 -2.81
CA GLU A 118 38.77 -24.32 -2.59
C GLU A 118 39.42 -24.52 -1.20
N GLN A 119 38.61 -24.73 -0.16
CA GLN A 119 39.11 -25.03 1.19
C GLN A 119 39.86 -26.37 1.24
N ASP A 120 39.34 -27.40 0.58
CA ASP A 120 39.99 -28.71 0.52
C ASP A 120 41.31 -28.66 -0.26
N GLN A 121 41.40 -27.89 -1.34
CA GLN A 121 42.65 -27.67 -2.07
C GLN A 121 43.70 -26.95 -1.20
N ASP A 122 43.30 -25.96 -0.41
CA ASP A 122 44.19 -25.26 0.54
C ASP A 122 44.70 -26.16 1.67
N LEU A 123 43.92 -27.19 2.05
CA LEU A 123 44.30 -28.19 3.05
C LEU A 123 45.30 -29.23 2.48
N VAL A 124 45.11 -29.66 1.23
CA VAL A 124 46.03 -30.59 0.54
C VAL A 124 47.39 -29.94 0.24
N GLY A 125 47.44 -28.62 -0.02
CA GLY A 125 48.69 -27.89 -0.27
C GLY A 125 49.57 -27.63 0.98
N LYS A 126 49.06 -27.84 2.20
CA LYS A 126 49.74 -27.47 3.46
C LYS A 126 50.41 -28.61 4.21
N ILE A 127 50.29 -29.87 3.78
CA ILE A 127 51.01 -30.99 4.40
C ILE A 127 52.45 -31.05 3.85
N ARG A 128 53.34 -30.20 4.38
CA ARG A 128 54.79 -30.42 4.28
C ARG A 128 55.22 -31.26 5.47
N ILE A 129 55.41 -32.56 5.24
CA ILE A 129 56.01 -33.48 6.21
C ILE A 129 57.51 -33.11 6.32
N PHE A 130 57.94 -32.67 7.50
CA PHE A 130 59.33 -32.64 7.93
C PHE A 130 59.50 -33.59 9.10
#